data_AF-A0A660M2A4-F1
#
_entry.id   AF-A0A660M2A4-F1
#
_cell.length_a   1.000
_cell.length_b   1.000
_cell.length_c   1.000
_cell.angle_alpha   90.00
_cell.angle_beta   90.00
_cell.angle_gamma   90.00
#
_symmetry.space_group_name_H-M   'P 1'
#
loop_
_entity.id
_entity.type
_entity.pdbx_description
1 polymer ?
#
loop_
_entity_poly.entity_id
_entity_poly.type
_entity_poly.pdbx_seq_one_letter_code
_entity_poly.pdbx_strand_id
1 'polypeptide(L)'
;MKTSVVPAQVTTIEDRIIGNLGFSQILLLIIPVFLSAGIFTLLPPILNGALYKYILMAILLILCIILSIRIRGKIVAFWLVVIFRYNQRPKYYIYNKNTSMLRENYTKKEIPIKKEIVSQSYKKRKKTIQLDISTAMKARQLIENPTANTRFETDKKGALHVRFTQVNK
;
A
#
# COMPACT_ATOMS: atom_id res chain seq x y z
N MET A 1 51.63 -4.37 27.54
CA MET A 1 50.81 -5.55 27.21
C MET A 1 51.12 -5.97 25.79
N LYS A 2 51.61 -7.19 25.56
CA LYS A 2 51.82 -7.72 24.21
C LYS A 2 50.45 -8.15 23.68
N THR A 3 49.90 -7.42 22.72
CA THR A 3 48.65 -7.81 22.05
C THR A 3 48.99 -8.91 21.05
N SER A 4 48.55 -10.15 21.31
CA SER A 4 48.61 -11.20 20.30
C SER A 4 47.57 -10.88 19.22
N VAL A 5 48.04 -10.46 18.05
CA VAL A 5 47.18 -10.33 16.88
C VAL A 5 46.86 -11.75 16.42
N VAL A 6 45.64 -12.20 16.69
CA VAL A 6 45.12 -13.46 16.14
C VAL A 6 45.03 -13.26 14.62
N PRO A 7 45.64 -14.13 13.80
CA PRO A 7 45.54 -13.99 12.36
C PRO A 7 44.06 -14.05 11.96
N ALA A 8 43.65 -13.12 11.10
CA ALA A 8 42.30 -13.13 10.53
C ALA A 8 42.04 -14.50 9.90
N GLN A 9 40.86 -15.05 10.16
CA GLN A 9 40.44 -16.31 9.58
C GLN A 9 40.56 -16.22 8.06
N VAL A 10 41.35 -17.11 7.46
CA VAL A 10 41.43 -17.25 6.01
C VAL A 10 40.12 -17.87 5.56
N THR A 11 39.12 -17.03 5.28
CA THR A 11 37.90 -17.48 4.61
C THR A 11 38.23 -17.75 3.15
N THR A 12 37.85 -18.93 2.66
CA THR A 12 38.01 -19.27 1.25
C THR A 12 37.17 -18.31 0.40
N ILE A 13 37.53 -18.16 -0.88
CA ILE A 13 36.78 -17.30 -1.82
C ILE A 13 35.30 -17.74 -1.90
N GLU A 14 35.05 -19.04 -1.78
CA GLU A 14 33.72 -19.67 -1.75
C GLU A 14 32.88 -19.17 -0.57
N ASP A 15 33.44 -19.18 0.64
CA ASP A 15 32.77 -18.68 1.84
C ASP A 15 32.44 -17.19 1.73
N ARG A 16 33.28 -16.41 1.04
CA ARG A 16 33.03 -14.98 0.79
C ARG A 16 31.87 -14.76 -0.17
N ILE A 17 31.71 -15.64 -1.17
CA ILE A 17 30.61 -15.57 -2.14
C ILE A 17 29.30 -15.98 -1.47
N ILE A 18 29.31 -17.09 -0.73
CA ILE A 18 28.14 -17.60 -0.02
C ILE A 18 27.72 -16.64 1.10
N GLY A 19 28.67 -16.05 1.82
CA GLY A 19 28.40 -15.05 2.86
C GLY A 19 27.84 -13.71 2.35
N ASN A 20 27.97 -13.43 1.05
CA ASN A 20 27.39 -12.22 0.44
C ASN A 20 25.92 -12.41 0.03
N LEU A 21 25.46 -13.66 -0.11
CA LEU A 21 24.05 -13.98 -0.37
C LEU A 21 23.24 -13.85 0.93
N GLY A 22 22.28 -12.92 0.94
CA GLY A 22 21.37 -12.78 2.07
C GLY A 22 20.42 -13.97 2.17
N PHE A 23 19.99 -14.32 3.39
CA PHE A 23 19.00 -15.38 3.61
C PHE A 23 17.76 -15.25 2.72
N SER A 24 17.22 -14.04 2.55
CA SER A 24 16.07 -13.79 1.68
C SER A 24 16.36 -14.05 0.20
N GLN A 25 17.60 -13.90 -0.27
CA GLN A 25 18.00 -14.22 -1.65
C GLN A 25 18.07 -15.73 -1.86
N ILE A 26 18.65 -16.45 -0.90
CA ILE A 26 18.69 -17.93 -0.91
C ILE A 26 17.26 -18.49 -0.93
N LEU A 27 16.40 -17.98 -0.05
CA LEU A 27 14.99 -18.38 0.01
C LEU A 27 14.27 -18.10 -1.31
N LEU A 28 14.54 -16.95 -1.95
CA LEU A 28 13.94 -16.60 -3.24
C LEU A 28 14.43 -17.51 -4.38
N LEU A 29 15.69 -17.94 -4.35
CA LEU A 29 16.26 -18.86 -5.34
C LEU A 29 15.79 -20.32 -5.17
N ILE A 30 15.23 -20.68 -4.02
CA ILE A 30 14.64 -22.00 -3.77
C ILE A 30 13.24 -22.13 -4.41
N ILE A 31 12.48 -21.04 -4.46
CA ILE A 31 11.12 -21.00 -5.05
C ILE A 31 11.03 -21.61 -6.46
N PRO A 32 11.88 -21.24 -7.44
CA PRO A 32 11.77 -21.77 -8.79
C PRO A 32 12.01 -23.27 -8.85
N VAL A 33 12.76 -23.87 -7.93
CA VAL A 33 12.96 -25.34 -7.88
C VAL A 33 11.64 -26.04 -7.58
N PHE A 34 10.94 -25.59 -6.53
CA PHE A 34 9.65 -26.17 -6.14
C PHE A 34 8.55 -25.90 -7.17
N LEU A 35 8.48 -24.66 -7.68
CA LEU A 35 7.49 -24.33 -8.72
C LEU A 35 7.76 -25.08 -10.01
N SER A 36 9.03 -25.28 -10.39
CA SER A 36 9.39 -26.07 -11.58
C SER A 36 8.97 -27.53 -11.44
N ALA A 37 9.17 -28.14 -10.26
CA ALA A 37 8.66 -29.47 -9.97
C ALA A 37 7.13 -29.53 -10.06
N GLY A 38 6.43 -28.51 -9.53
CA GLY A 38 4.98 -28.36 -9.67
C GLY A 38 4.55 -28.23 -11.14
N ILE A 39 5.25 -27.42 -11.94
CA ILE A 39 4.95 -27.25 -13.37
C ILE A 39 5.12 -28.57 -14.12
N PHE A 40 6.18 -29.31 -13.84
CA PHE A 40 6.44 -30.58 -14.51
C PHE A 40 5.36 -31.63 -14.22
N THR A 41 4.91 -31.69 -12.96
CA THR A 41 3.97 -32.69 -12.46
C THR A 41 2.50 -32.36 -12.72
N LEU A 42 2.10 -31.08 -12.64
CA LEU A 42 0.69 -30.67 -12.80
C LEU A 42 0.31 -30.32 -14.24
N LEU A 43 1.23 -29.78 -15.07
CA LEU A 43 0.84 -29.37 -16.42
C LEU A 43 0.75 -30.58 -17.37
N PRO A 44 -0.31 -30.70 -18.19
CA PRO A 44 -0.44 -31.75 -19.19
C PRO A 44 0.49 -31.48 -20.39
N PRO A 45 1.29 -32.45 -20.88
CA PRO A 45 1.25 -33.88 -20.60
C PRO A 45 1.97 -34.23 -19.29
N ILE A 46 1.24 -34.83 -18.37
CA ILE A 46 1.70 -35.12 -17.00
C ILE A 46 2.94 -36.01 -17.06
N LEU A 47 3.98 -35.65 -16.29
CA LEU A 47 5.26 -36.38 -16.18
C LEU A 47 6.07 -36.54 -17.48
N ASN A 48 5.58 -36.00 -18.60
CA ASN A 48 6.29 -36.00 -19.87
C ASN A 48 7.00 -34.66 -20.10
N GLY A 49 8.18 -34.76 -20.72
CA GLY A 49 9.01 -33.62 -21.09
C GLY A 49 8.51 -32.94 -22.35
N ALA A 50 7.68 -31.91 -22.20
CA ALA A 50 7.29 -31.03 -23.30
C ALA A 50 8.15 -29.76 -23.31
N LEU A 51 8.58 -29.31 -24.50
CA LEU A 51 9.46 -28.14 -24.65
C LEU A 51 8.90 -26.88 -23.98
N TYR A 52 7.60 -26.63 -24.12
CA TYR A 52 6.96 -25.45 -23.54
C TYR A 52 7.10 -25.39 -22.01
N LYS A 53 7.14 -26.54 -21.31
CA LYS A 53 7.33 -26.60 -19.85
C LYS A 53 8.73 -26.14 -19.47
N TYR A 54 9.75 -26.62 -20.18
CA TYR A 54 11.13 -26.24 -19.93
C TYR A 54 11.37 -24.75 -20.21
N ILE A 55 10.74 -24.20 -21.25
CA ILE A 55 10.77 -22.76 -21.52
C ILE A 55 10.14 -21.98 -20.35
N LEU A 56 8.98 -22.43 -19.85
CA LEU A 56 8.31 -21.79 -18.71
C LEU A 56 9.16 -21.87 -17.43
N MET A 57 9.78 -23.02 -17.14
CA MET A 57 10.69 -23.21 -16.01
C MET A 57 11.92 -22.32 -16.12
N ALA A 58 12.51 -22.18 -17.32
CA ALA A 58 13.64 -21.32 -17.57
C ALA A 58 13.30 -19.84 -17.36
N ILE A 59 12.16 -19.38 -17.88
CA ILE A 59 11.66 -18.01 -17.67
C ILE A 59 11.46 -17.74 -16.18
N LEU A 60 10.85 -18.68 -15.45
CA LEU A 60 10.63 -18.55 -14.01
C LEU A 60 11.95 -18.45 -13.24
N LEU A 61 12.95 -19.24 -13.60
CA LEU A 61 14.27 -19.22 -12.99
C LEU A 61 14.98 -17.87 -13.25
N ILE A 62 14.97 -17.39 -14.50
CA ILE A 62 15.54 -16.09 -14.87
C ILE A 62 14.85 -14.97 -14.08
N LEU A 63 13.51 -15.01 -13.98
CA LEU A 63 12.75 -14.03 -13.22
C LEU A 63 13.18 -14.01 -11.74
N CYS A 64 13.34 -15.17 -11.11
CA CYS A 64 13.83 -15.25 -9.73
C CYS A 64 15.26 -14.73 -9.56
N ILE A 65 16.16 -15.01 -10.53
CA ILE A 65 17.52 -14.46 -10.49
C ILE A 65 17.48 -12.93 -10.52
N ILE A 66 16.71 -12.34 -11.44
CA ILE A 66 16.57 -10.88 -11.57
C ILE A 66 16.01 -10.28 -10.27
N LEU A 67 14.98 -10.89 -9.70
CA LEU A 67 14.36 -10.43 -8.45
C LEU A 67 15.31 -10.53 -7.25
N SER A 68 16.25 -11.47 -7.27
CA SER A 68 17.25 -11.68 -6.22
C SER A 68 18.34 -10.60 -6.23
N ILE A 69 18.53 -9.87 -7.33
CA ILE A 69 19.57 -8.83 -7.44
C ILE A 69 19.41 -7.80 -6.31
N ARG A 70 20.52 -7.50 -5.64
CA ARG A 70 20.58 -6.49 -4.59
C ARG A 70 21.13 -5.18 -5.18
N ILE A 71 20.31 -4.14 -5.17
CA ILE A 71 20.70 -2.78 -5.58
C ILE A 71 20.76 -1.93 -4.31
N ARG A 72 21.91 -1.28 -4.05
CA ARG A 72 22.12 -0.39 -2.89
C ARG A 72 21.69 -1.00 -1.55
N GLY A 73 21.98 -2.29 -1.34
CA GLY A 73 21.67 -3.00 -0.09
C GLY A 73 20.22 -3.50 0.05
N LYS A 74 19.32 -3.20 -0.90
CA LYS A 74 17.92 -3.69 -0.91
C LYS A 74 17.72 -4.67 -2.06
N ILE A 75 16.93 -5.71 -1.82
CA ILE A 75 16.57 -6.73 -2.82
C ILE A 75 15.50 -6.13 -3.75
N VAL A 76 15.62 -6.33 -5.06
CA VAL A 76 14.65 -5.83 -6.06
C VAL A 76 13.23 -6.36 -5.79
N ALA A 77 13.10 -7.62 -5.39
CA ALA A 77 11.81 -8.18 -4.96
C ALA A 77 11.11 -7.35 -3.87
N PHE A 78 11.86 -6.80 -2.90
CA PHE A 78 11.28 -5.98 -1.83
C PHE A 78 10.73 -4.65 -2.38
N TRP A 79 11.44 -4.04 -3.33
CA TRP A 79 10.96 -2.83 -4.02
C TRP A 79 9.66 -3.10 -4.78
N LEU A 80 9.57 -4.23 -5.49
CA LEU A 80 8.37 -4.64 -6.20
C LEU A 80 7.16 -4.77 -5.25
N VAL A 81 7.36 -5.42 -4.10
CA VAL A 81 6.33 -5.60 -3.07
C VAL A 81 5.84 -4.25 -2.53
N VAL A 82 6.75 -3.29 -2.30
CA VAL A 82 6.37 -1.95 -1.84
C VAL A 82 5.53 -1.22 -2.88
N ILE A 83 5.94 -1.25 -4.16
CA ILE A 83 5.18 -0.63 -5.26
C ILE A 83 3.80 -1.26 -5.39
N PHE A 84 3.73 -2.59 -5.32
CA PHE A 84 2.49 -3.34 -5.41
C PHE A 84 1.52 -2.98 -4.27
N ARG A 85 2.00 -3.00 -3.02
CA ARG A 85 1.21 -2.59 -1.85
C ARG A 85 0.75 -1.13 -1.93
N TYR A 86 1.61 -0.26 -2.44
CA TYR A 86 1.26 1.14 -2.65
C TYR A 86 0.13 1.30 -3.68
N ASN A 87 0.16 0.53 -4.77
CA ASN A 87 -0.88 0.58 -5.79
C ASN A 87 -2.21 -0.04 -5.34
N GLN A 88 -2.15 -1.12 -4.54
CA GLN A 88 -3.34 -1.73 -3.93
C GLN A 88 -3.98 -0.90 -2.81
N ARG A 89 -3.34 0.20 -2.40
CA ARG A 89 -3.88 1.04 -1.33
C ARG A 89 -5.27 1.56 -1.73
N PRO A 90 -6.31 1.33 -0.91
CA PRO A 90 -7.64 1.87 -1.18
C PRO A 90 -7.58 3.39 -1.14
N LYS A 91 -7.83 4.03 -2.29
CA LYS A 91 -7.87 5.50 -2.42
C LYS A 91 -9.14 6.10 -1.84
N TYR A 92 -10.22 5.32 -1.81
CA TYR A 92 -11.53 5.77 -1.36
C TYR A 92 -11.88 5.08 -0.03
N TYR A 93 -11.86 5.87 1.03
CA TYR A 93 -12.36 5.44 2.33
C TYR A 93 -13.87 5.64 2.33
N ILE A 94 -14.63 4.62 1.93
CA ILE A 94 -16.10 4.67 1.97
C ILE A 94 -16.52 4.49 3.42
N TYR A 95 -16.41 5.56 4.22
CA TYR A 95 -16.94 5.60 5.58
C TYR A 95 -18.43 5.93 5.51
N ASN A 96 -19.25 4.92 5.20
CA ASN A 96 -20.69 5.10 5.20
C ASN A 96 -21.21 5.05 6.65
N LYS A 97 -21.53 6.22 7.22
CA LYS A 97 -22.12 6.32 8.58
C LYS A 97 -23.60 5.94 8.64
N ASN A 98 -24.23 5.66 7.49
CA ASN A 98 -25.60 5.19 7.40
C ASN A 98 -25.66 3.66 7.24
N THR A 99 -24.68 2.91 7.74
CA THR A 99 -24.77 1.44 7.78
C THR A 99 -25.58 1.03 9.01
N SER A 100 -26.48 0.08 8.84
CA SER A 100 -27.23 -0.55 9.94
C SER A 100 -26.48 -1.73 10.58
N MET A 101 -25.34 -2.13 10.01
CA MET A 101 -24.49 -3.17 10.59
C MET A 101 -24.01 -2.75 11.99
N LEU A 102 -24.12 -3.66 12.97
CA LEU A 102 -23.79 -3.46 14.39
C LEU A 102 -24.68 -2.47 15.15
N ARG A 103 -25.75 -1.95 14.54
CA ARG A 103 -26.81 -1.28 15.30
C ARG A 103 -27.75 -2.33 15.89
N GLU A 104 -27.90 -2.31 17.20
CA GLU A 104 -28.99 -3.02 17.86
C GLU A 104 -30.32 -2.42 17.37
N ASN A 105 -31.08 -3.19 16.60
CA ASN A 105 -32.44 -2.83 16.19
C ASN A 105 -33.35 -3.01 17.41
N TYR A 106 -33.38 -2.02 18.29
CA TYR A 106 -34.39 -1.98 19.33
C TYR A 106 -35.76 -1.81 18.65
N THR A 107 -36.60 -2.85 18.69
CA THR A 107 -38.01 -2.72 18.35
C THR A 107 -38.57 -1.59 19.20
N LYS A 108 -38.97 -0.52 18.54
CA LYS A 108 -39.47 0.69 19.19
C LYS A 108 -40.75 0.32 19.94
N LYS A 109 -40.64 -0.01 21.23
CA LYS A 109 -41.81 -0.05 22.11
C LYS A 109 -42.42 1.35 22.06
N GLU A 110 -43.67 1.43 21.61
CA GLU A 110 -44.43 2.67 21.65
C GLU A 110 -44.65 3.04 23.12
N ILE A 111 -43.77 3.90 23.62
CA ILE A 111 -43.95 4.53 24.91
C ILE A 111 -45.00 5.62 24.68
N PRO A 112 -46.15 5.63 25.39
CA PRO A 112 -47.11 6.71 25.27
C PRO A 112 -46.43 8.01 25.73
N ILE A 113 -46.21 8.90 24.77
CA ILE A 113 -45.57 10.21 25.01
C ILE A 113 -46.56 11.07 25.79
N LYS A 114 -46.41 11.14 27.11
CA LYS A 114 -46.95 12.26 27.87
C LYS A 114 -46.14 13.50 27.46
N LYS A 115 -46.79 14.40 26.72
CA LYS A 115 -46.20 15.66 26.24
C LYS A 115 -45.98 16.58 27.44
N GLU A 116 -44.81 16.51 28.05
CA GLU A 116 -44.30 17.61 28.87
C GLU A 116 -43.40 18.48 28.01
N ILE A 117 -43.86 19.71 27.82
CA ILE A 117 -43.23 20.75 27.03
C ILE A 117 -42.01 21.22 27.82
N VAL A 118 -40.84 20.65 27.53
CA VAL A 118 -39.57 21.20 28.00
C VAL A 118 -38.91 21.93 26.85
N SER A 119 -38.98 23.25 26.91
CA SER A 119 -38.30 24.17 26.00
C SER A 119 -36.79 24.12 26.24
N GLN A 120 -36.10 23.18 25.60
CA GLN A 120 -34.64 23.24 25.50
C GLN A 120 -34.25 24.01 24.25
N SER A 121 -33.62 25.17 24.46
CA SER A 121 -32.97 25.94 23.41
C SER A 121 -31.82 25.11 22.82
N TYR A 122 -32.10 24.40 21.73
CA TYR A 122 -31.08 23.69 20.98
C TYR A 122 -30.28 24.74 20.20
N LYS A 123 -29.03 25.00 20.61
CA LYS A 123 -28.07 25.68 19.72
C LYS A 123 -28.02 24.88 18.42
N LYS A 124 -28.56 25.48 17.36
CA LYS A 124 -28.65 24.92 16.01
C LYS A 124 -27.23 24.54 15.56
N ARG A 125 -26.86 23.26 15.65
CA ARG A 125 -25.65 22.74 15.01
C ARG A 125 -25.75 23.11 13.54
N LYS A 126 -24.84 23.96 13.06
CA LYS A 126 -24.75 24.28 11.63
C LYS A 126 -24.60 22.94 10.90
N LYS A 127 -25.58 22.58 10.08
CA LYS A 127 -25.50 21.41 9.20
C LYS A 127 -24.24 21.58 8.36
N THR A 128 -23.34 20.60 8.41
CA THR A 128 -22.25 20.51 7.45
C THR A 128 -22.89 20.41 6.07
N ILE A 129 -22.70 21.43 5.24
CA ILE A 129 -23.20 21.45 3.87
C ILE A 129 -22.41 20.37 3.13
N GLN A 130 -23.08 19.26 2.81
CA GLN A 130 -22.51 18.28 1.90
C GLN A 130 -22.58 18.88 0.49
N LEU A 131 -21.42 19.22 -0.06
CA LEU A 131 -21.30 19.70 -1.42
C LEU A 131 -21.67 18.57 -2.37
N ASP A 132 -22.52 18.88 -3.35
CA ASP A 132 -22.86 17.96 -4.42
C ASP A 132 -21.59 17.55 -5.20
N ILE A 133 -21.58 16.33 -5.73
CA ILE A 133 -20.42 15.71 -6.38
C ILE A 133 -19.91 16.62 -7.52
N SER A 134 -20.82 17.23 -8.27
CA SER A 134 -20.48 18.18 -9.35
C SER A 134 -19.73 19.42 -8.83
N THR A 135 -20.17 19.98 -7.70
CA THR A 135 -19.53 21.13 -7.06
C THR A 135 -18.18 20.77 -6.43
N ALA A 136 -18.06 19.57 -5.85
CA ALA A 136 -16.79 19.07 -5.33
C ALA A 136 -15.74 18.86 -6.43
N MET A 137 -16.16 18.35 -7.60
CA MET A 137 -15.27 18.19 -8.75
C MET A 137 -14.79 19.53 -9.32
N LYS A 138 -15.67 20.53 -9.46
CA LYS A 138 -15.26 21.87 -9.91
C LYS A 138 -14.28 22.51 -8.93
N ALA A 139 -14.52 22.39 -7.63
CA ALA A 139 -13.60 22.90 -6.61
C ALA A 139 -12.22 22.22 -6.70
N ARG A 140 -12.20 20.90 -6.92
CA ARG A 140 -10.96 20.14 -7.09
C ARG A 140 -10.20 20.52 -8.35
N GLN A 141 -10.90 20.68 -9.46
CA GLN A 141 -10.32 21.16 -10.72
C GLN A 141 -9.73 22.57 -10.55
N LEU A 142 -10.35 23.45 -9.77
CA LEU A 142 -9.81 24.77 -9.48
C LEU A 142 -8.54 24.72 -8.62
N ILE A 143 -8.49 23.80 -7.65
CA ILE A 143 -7.32 23.61 -6.76
C ILE A 143 -6.15 22.97 -7.52
N GLU A 144 -6.44 22.00 -8.38
CA GLU A 144 -5.43 21.28 -9.18
C GLU A 144 -4.97 22.07 -10.42
N ASN A 145 -5.67 23.16 -10.78
CA ASN A 145 -5.27 24.00 -11.90
C ASN A 145 -4.01 24.83 -11.55
N PRO A 146 -2.86 24.59 -12.22
CA PRO A 146 -1.61 25.30 -11.93
C PRO A 146 -1.67 26.80 -12.24
N THR A 147 -2.63 27.28 -13.03
CA THR A 147 -2.78 28.71 -13.36
C THR A 147 -3.46 29.52 -12.26
N ALA A 148 -4.13 28.86 -11.29
CA ALA A 148 -4.86 29.52 -10.21
C ALA A 148 -3.99 29.92 -9.00
N ASN A 149 -2.69 29.57 -9.02
CA ASN A 149 -1.67 29.87 -7.99
C ASN A 149 -2.22 29.77 -6.56
N THR A 150 -2.70 28.57 -6.21
CA THR A 150 -3.36 28.32 -4.92
C THR A 150 -2.32 28.22 -3.81
N ARG A 151 -2.45 29.07 -2.77
CA ARG A 151 -1.57 29.05 -1.60
C ARG A 151 -2.36 28.72 -0.34
N PHE A 152 -1.82 27.75 0.40
CA PHE A 152 -2.32 27.33 1.70
C PHE A 152 -1.31 27.78 2.76
N GLU A 153 -1.69 28.77 3.57
CA GLU A 153 -0.87 29.28 4.67
C GLU A 153 -1.55 28.93 6.00
N THR A 154 -0.79 28.37 6.93
CA THR A 154 -1.27 28.09 8.30
C THR A 154 -0.64 29.04 9.29
N ASP A 155 -1.46 29.69 10.13
CA ASP A 155 -0.97 30.55 11.21
C ASP A 155 -0.47 29.70 12.40
N LYS A 156 0.34 30.30 13.28
CA LYS A 156 0.84 29.68 14.52
C LYS A 156 -0.28 29.18 15.44
N LYS A 157 -1.50 29.72 15.29
CA LYS A 157 -2.72 29.31 16.00
C LYS A 157 -3.52 28.18 15.31
N GLY A 158 -3.01 27.64 14.19
CA GLY A 158 -3.65 26.53 13.46
C GLY A 158 -4.81 26.94 12.54
N ALA A 159 -4.99 28.24 12.27
CA ALA A 159 -5.94 28.71 11.29
C ALA A 159 -5.40 28.49 9.86
N LEU A 160 -6.24 27.97 8.96
CA LEU A 160 -5.91 27.76 7.55
C LEU A 160 -6.41 28.93 6.71
N HIS A 161 -5.49 29.65 6.08
CA HIS A 161 -5.76 30.70 5.12
C HIS A 161 -5.54 30.16 3.70
N VAL A 162 -6.56 30.28 2.85
CA VAL A 162 -6.50 29.86 1.44
C VAL A 162 -6.58 31.11 0.57
N ARG A 163 -5.58 31.29 -0.31
CA ARG A 163 -5.52 32.40 -1.27
C ARG A 163 -5.54 31.84 -2.70
N PHE A 164 -6.39 32.42 -3.54
CA PHE A 164 -6.44 32.17 -4.97
C PHE A 164 -6.00 33.44 -5.68
N THR A 165 -4.93 33.36 -6.45
CA THR A 165 -4.44 34.50 -7.24
C THR A 165 -4.58 34.11 -8.70
N GLN A 166 -5.71 34.47 -9.30
CA GLN A 166 -5.95 34.21 -10.71
C GLN A 166 -5.03 35.11 -11.53
N VAL A 167 -4.04 34.51 -12.18
CA VAL A 167 -3.23 35.23 -13.18
C VAL A 167 -4.04 35.21 -14.47
N ASN A 168 -4.79 36.29 -14.73
CA ASN A 168 -5.47 36.46 -16.00
C ASN A 168 -4.42 36.64 -17.10
N LYS A 169 -4.60 35.90 -18.19
CA LYS A 169 -4.03 36.23 -19.50
C LYS A 169 -5.20 36.43 -20.46
#